data_AF-A0A9X7TPA7-F1
#
_entry.id   AF-A0A9X7TPA7-F1
#
_cell.length_a   1.000
_cell.length_b   1.000
_cell.length_c   1.000
_cell.angle_alpha   90.00
_cell.angle_beta   90.00
_cell.angle_gamma   90.00
#
_symmetry.space_group_name_H-M   'P 1'
#
loop_
_entity.id
_entity.type
_entity.pdbx_description
1 polymer ?
#
loop_
_entity_poly.entity_id
_entity_poly.type
_entity_poly.pdbx_seq_one_letter_code
_entity_poly.pdbx_strand_id
1 'polypeptide(L)'
;MEKFREILIDITLSSHIPSYKDLFYEGKKKRDLCAYYDGTYCKRFRITSTNIPANWISGNKMNPHPIICFVCPHFSIRYEEKEVALDLFDILLYYEELRETIEREINFIENKMMGINYPLSLKRRRDDLIALLNDVTIKIKVLKELLRIFK
;
A
#
# COMPACT_ATOMS: atom_id res chain seq x y z
N MET A 1 -6.29 -16.71 -20.92
CA MET A 1 -5.22 -17.01 -19.96
C MET A 1 -5.12 -15.97 -18.85
N GLU A 2 -5.16 -14.66 -19.12
CA GLU A 2 -5.08 -13.61 -18.07
C GLU A 2 -6.16 -13.73 -16.98
N LYS A 3 -7.43 -13.91 -17.34
CA LYS A 3 -8.52 -14.13 -16.36
C LYS A 3 -8.30 -15.33 -15.44
N PHE A 4 -7.68 -16.40 -15.92
CA PHE A 4 -7.39 -17.59 -15.10
C PHE A 4 -6.23 -17.33 -14.13
N ARG A 5 -5.22 -16.57 -14.57
CA ARG A 5 -4.11 -16.14 -13.70
C ARG A 5 -4.60 -15.21 -12.59
N GLU A 6 -5.49 -14.27 -12.89
CA GLU A 6 -6.11 -13.41 -11.88
C GLU A 6 -6.87 -14.23 -10.83
N ILE A 7 -7.69 -15.19 -11.26
CA ILE A 7 -8.43 -16.07 -10.34
C ILE A 7 -7.48 -16.86 -9.43
N LEU A 8 -6.37 -17.38 -9.96
CA LEU A 8 -5.37 -18.09 -9.15
C LEU A 8 -4.73 -17.16 -8.11
N ILE A 9 -4.36 -15.95 -8.51
CA ILE A 9 -3.83 -14.93 -7.59
C ILE A 9 -4.85 -14.63 -6.49
N ASP A 10 -6.11 -14.42 -6.86
CA ASP A 10 -7.19 -14.14 -5.89
C ASP A 10 -7.37 -15.29 -4.89
N ILE A 11 -7.35 -16.54 -5.35
CA ILE A 11 -7.47 -17.72 -4.47
C ILE A 11 -6.26 -17.83 -3.53
N THR A 12 -5.05 -17.65 -4.06
CA THR A 12 -3.83 -17.71 -3.25
C THR A 12 -3.80 -16.59 -2.21
N LEU A 13 -4.14 -15.36 -2.60
CA LEU A 13 -4.11 -14.22 -1.68
C LEU A 13 -5.24 -14.27 -0.65
N SER A 14 -6.45 -14.65 -1.05
CA SER A 14 -7.61 -14.71 -0.15
C SER A 14 -7.48 -15.74 0.97
N SER A 15 -6.65 -16.77 0.79
CA SER A 15 -6.34 -17.75 1.83
C SER A 15 -5.29 -17.29 2.85
N HIS A 16 -4.51 -16.24 2.53
CA HIS A 16 -3.40 -15.77 3.36
C HIS A 16 -3.63 -14.37 3.95
N ILE A 17 -4.48 -13.56 3.31
CA ILE A 17 -4.75 -12.17 3.69
C ILE A 17 -6.14 -12.06 4.34
N PRO A 18 -6.24 -11.75 5.65
CA PRO A 18 -7.51 -11.48 6.30
C PRO A 18 -8.25 -10.31 5.64
N SER A 19 -9.58 -10.40 5.56
CA SER A 19 -10.43 -9.39 4.92
C SER A 19 -10.01 -9.05 3.48
N TYR A 20 -9.45 -10.02 2.76
CA TYR A 20 -8.94 -9.84 1.40
C TYR A 20 -9.90 -9.09 0.46
N LYS A 21 -11.19 -9.44 0.51
CA LYS A 21 -12.20 -8.80 -0.35
C LYS A 21 -12.27 -7.29 -0.11
N ASP A 22 -12.27 -6.85 1.14
CA ASP A 22 -12.36 -5.42 1.47
C ASP A 22 -11.11 -4.67 0.97
N LEU A 23 -9.92 -5.25 1.19
CA LEU A 23 -8.66 -4.70 0.73
C LEU A 23 -8.58 -4.67 -0.81
N PHE A 24 -9.11 -5.70 -1.47
CA PHE A 24 -9.23 -5.75 -2.92
C PHE A 24 -10.12 -4.62 -3.44
N TYR A 25 -11.29 -4.40 -2.84
CA TYR A 25 -12.20 -3.34 -3.25
C TYR A 25 -11.60 -1.96 -3.03
N GLU A 26 -10.93 -1.73 -1.90
CA GLU A 26 -10.23 -0.47 -1.65
C GLU A 26 -9.10 -0.24 -2.67
N GLY A 27 -8.30 -1.27 -2.93
CA GLY A 27 -7.24 -1.23 -3.94
C GLY A 27 -7.78 -0.97 -5.34
N LYS A 28 -8.90 -1.57 -5.70
CA LYS A 28 -9.58 -1.33 -6.98
C LYS A 28 -10.05 0.13 -7.08
N LYS A 29 -10.70 0.64 -6.04
CA LYS A 29 -11.11 2.05 -5.99
C LYS A 29 -9.91 3.00 -6.13
N LYS A 30 -8.81 2.74 -5.42
CA LYS A 30 -7.56 3.51 -5.57
C LYS A 30 -7.02 3.46 -6.98
N ARG A 31 -6.98 2.27 -7.60
CA ARG A 31 -6.50 2.08 -8.97
C ARG A 31 -7.33 2.91 -9.96
N ASP A 32 -8.64 2.79 -9.88
CA ASP A 32 -9.58 3.41 -10.82
C ASP A 32 -9.60 4.95 -10.67
N LEU A 33 -9.17 5.48 -9.52
CA LEU A 33 -9.01 6.93 -9.27
C LEU A 33 -7.59 7.45 -9.55
N CYS A 34 -6.62 6.56 -9.79
CA CYS A 34 -5.22 6.95 -9.91
C CYS A 34 -4.94 7.55 -11.28
N ALA A 35 -4.36 8.76 -11.31
CA ALA A 35 -4.00 9.46 -12.55
C ALA A 35 -2.95 8.71 -13.40
N TYR A 36 -2.24 7.75 -12.81
CA TYR A 36 -1.25 6.92 -13.51
C TYR A 36 -1.84 5.67 -14.16
N TYR A 37 -3.10 5.32 -13.87
CA TYR A 37 -3.75 4.14 -14.42
C TYR A 37 -4.61 4.54 -15.62
N ASP A 38 -4.34 3.96 -16.80
CA ASP A 38 -5.05 4.30 -18.03
C ASP A 38 -6.27 3.41 -18.33
N GLY A 39 -6.73 2.64 -17.34
CA GLY A 39 -7.79 1.66 -17.47
C GLY A 39 -7.28 0.24 -17.72
N THR A 40 -6.01 0.06 -18.09
CA THR A 40 -5.40 -1.26 -18.25
C THR A 40 -4.01 -1.36 -17.63
N TYR A 41 -3.19 -0.31 -17.73
CA TYR A 41 -1.81 -0.30 -17.30
C TYR A 41 -1.50 0.87 -16.36
N CYS A 42 -0.54 0.67 -15.47
CA CYS A 42 0.02 1.71 -14.63
C CYS A 42 1.29 2.28 -15.25
N LYS A 43 1.30 3.59 -15.49
CA LYS A 43 2.42 4.35 -16.06
C LYS A 43 3.41 4.86 -15.02
N ARG A 44 3.10 4.72 -13.72
CA ARG A 44 4.00 5.17 -12.65
C ARG A 44 5.23 4.27 -12.51
N PHE A 45 5.10 2.99 -12.87
CA PHE A 45 6.10 1.99 -12.55
C PHE A 45 6.78 1.45 -13.80
N ARG A 46 8.11 1.58 -13.83
CA ARG A 46 8.93 0.83 -14.78
C ARG A 46 9.16 -0.58 -14.24
N ILE A 47 9.08 -1.56 -15.12
CA ILE A 47 9.35 -2.96 -14.76
C ILE A 47 10.85 -3.17 -14.63
N THR A 48 11.30 -3.41 -13.41
CA THR A 48 12.64 -3.94 -13.13
C THR A 48 12.50 -5.44 -12.88
N SER A 49 13.24 -6.24 -13.63
CA SER A 49 13.05 -7.69 -13.79
C SER A 49 13.22 -8.56 -12.53
N THR A 50 13.54 -7.97 -11.37
CA THR A 50 13.99 -8.72 -10.19
C THR A 50 12.94 -8.94 -9.12
N ASN A 51 11.99 -8.01 -8.90
CA ASN A 51 11.15 -8.04 -7.68
C ASN A 51 9.64 -7.81 -7.91
N ILE A 52 9.20 -7.79 -9.17
CA ILE A 52 7.78 -7.70 -9.53
C ILE A 52 7.33 -9.07 -10.03
N PRO A 53 6.35 -9.71 -9.37
CA PRO A 53 5.72 -10.92 -9.84
C PRO A 53 5.30 -10.81 -11.31
N ALA A 54 5.76 -11.74 -12.14
CA ALA A 54 5.50 -11.75 -13.58
C ALA A 54 4.00 -11.71 -13.93
N ASN A 55 3.14 -12.17 -13.02
CA ASN A 55 1.69 -12.14 -13.17
C ASN A 55 1.10 -10.72 -13.14
N TRP A 56 1.86 -9.70 -12.72
CA TRP A 56 1.44 -8.29 -12.74
C TRP A 56 2.00 -7.54 -13.95
N ILE A 57 2.66 -8.25 -14.86
CA ILE A 57 3.29 -7.71 -16.05
C ILE A 57 2.56 -8.28 -17.27
N SER A 58 2.15 -7.40 -18.19
CA SER A 58 1.62 -7.80 -19.49
C SER A 58 2.29 -6.96 -20.57
N GLY A 59 2.99 -7.61 -21.51
CA GLY A 59 3.66 -6.95 -22.65
C GLY A 59 4.63 -5.83 -22.27
N ASN A 60 5.46 -6.03 -21.24
CA ASN A 60 6.39 -5.04 -20.67
C ASN A 60 5.73 -3.82 -20.02
N LYS A 61 4.45 -3.90 -19.67
CA LYS A 61 3.75 -2.88 -18.89
C LYS A 61 3.20 -3.45 -17.60
N MET A 62 3.17 -2.62 -16.56
CA MET A 62 2.60 -2.99 -15.28
C MET A 62 1.06 -3.02 -15.41
N ASN A 63 0.46 -4.20 -15.23
CA ASN A 63 -0.98 -4.37 -15.03
C ASN A 63 -1.20 -4.72 -13.55
N PRO A 64 -1.33 -3.72 -12.66
CA PRO A 64 -1.31 -3.98 -11.23
C PRO A 64 -2.59 -4.64 -10.76
N HIS A 65 -2.42 -5.77 -10.08
CA HIS A 65 -3.47 -6.38 -9.29
C HIS A 65 -4.01 -5.36 -8.25
N PRO A 66 -5.33 -5.31 -7.96
CA PRO A 66 -5.90 -4.36 -7.01
C PRO A 66 -5.20 -4.33 -5.65
N ILE A 67 -4.75 -5.48 -5.15
CA ILE A 67 -3.99 -5.57 -3.89
C ILE A 67 -2.69 -4.73 -3.91
N ILE A 68 -2.07 -4.55 -5.07
CA ILE A 68 -0.88 -3.72 -5.24
C ILE A 68 -1.23 -2.25 -5.18
N CYS A 69 -2.38 -1.88 -5.74
CA CYS A 69 -2.89 -0.53 -5.65
C CYS A 69 -3.32 -0.17 -4.22
N PHE A 70 -3.75 -1.16 -3.42
CA PHE A 70 -4.04 -0.97 -1.99
C PHE A 70 -2.78 -0.55 -1.21
N VAL A 71 -1.65 -1.24 -1.42
CA VAL A 71 -0.38 -0.96 -0.74
C VAL A 71 0.48 0.11 -1.43
N CYS A 72 0.13 0.57 -2.62
CA CYS A 72 0.94 1.51 -3.40
C CYS A 72 1.12 2.87 -2.67
N PRO A 73 2.36 3.31 -2.38
CA PRO A 73 2.61 4.61 -1.76
C PRO A 73 2.54 5.77 -2.78
N HIS A 74 2.46 5.47 -4.08
CA HIS A 74 2.45 6.45 -5.17
C HIS A 74 1.06 6.71 -5.76
N PHE A 75 0.00 6.34 -5.05
CA PHE A 75 -1.34 6.76 -5.45
C PHE A 75 -1.39 8.29 -5.58
N SER A 76 -1.92 8.78 -6.70
CA SER A 76 -2.09 10.20 -6.95
C SER A 76 -3.30 10.44 -7.84
N ILE A 77 -4.01 11.53 -7.58
CA ILE A 77 -5.05 12.07 -8.46
C ILE A 77 -4.50 13.10 -9.46
N ARG A 78 -3.20 13.42 -9.37
CA ARG A 78 -2.49 14.32 -10.29
C ARG A 78 -1.37 13.55 -10.97
N TYR A 79 -1.26 13.74 -12.28
CA TYR A 79 -0.22 13.08 -13.07
C TYR A 79 1.12 13.84 -12.94
N GLU A 80 2.19 13.09 -12.72
CA GLU A 80 3.58 13.54 -12.80
C GLU A 80 4.37 12.61 -13.73
N GLU A 81 5.20 13.16 -14.62
CA GLU A 81 5.95 12.38 -15.62
C GLU A 81 7.08 11.49 -15.07
N LYS A 82 7.19 11.35 -13.74
CA LYS A 82 8.24 10.56 -13.12
C LYS A 82 7.84 9.08 -13.03
N GLU A 83 8.62 8.21 -13.66
CA GLU A 83 8.56 6.78 -13.43
C GLU A 83 9.43 6.38 -12.23
N VAL A 84 9.00 5.36 -11.50
CA VAL A 84 9.72 4.77 -10.36
C VAL A 84 9.84 3.27 -10.59
N ALA A 85 10.93 2.65 -10.17
CA ALA A 85 10.98 1.18 -10.15
C ALA A 85 10.02 0.67 -9.06
N LEU A 86 9.20 -0.33 -9.37
CA LEU A 86 8.39 -0.98 -8.35
C LEU A 86 9.20 -2.11 -7.71
N ASP A 87 9.45 -1.99 -6.41
CA ASP A 87 10.01 -3.06 -5.60
C ASP A 87 9.15 -3.22 -4.34
N LEU A 88 8.65 -4.43 -4.10
CA LEU A 88 7.86 -4.74 -2.91
C LEU A 88 8.67 -4.57 -1.63
N PHE A 89 9.99 -4.82 -1.66
CA PHE A 89 10.87 -4.57 -0.52
C PHE A 89 11.03 -3.08 -0.24
N ASP A 90 11.20 -2.25 -1.28
CA ASP A 90 11.28 -0.80 -1.10
C ASP A 90 9.97 -0.23 -0.53
N ILE A 91 8.82 -0.73 -1.01
CA ILE A 91 7.52 -0.33 -0.45
C ILE A 91 7.40 -0.78 1.01
N LEU A 92 7.85 -2.00 1.34
CA LEU A 92 7.85 -2.47 2.72
C LEU A 92 8.72 -1.57 3.61
N LEU A 93 9.94 -1.24 3.16
CA LEU A 93 10.86 -0.38 3.89
C LEU A 93 10.25 1.00 4.14
N TYR A 94 9.64 1.60 3.11
CA TYR A 94 8.91 2.86 3.23
C TYR A 94 7.85 2.83 4.35
N TYR A 95 7.04 1.77 4.43
CA TYR A 95 6.01 1.69 5.47
C TYR A 95 6.58 1.37 6.86
N GLU A 96 7.66 0.59 6.97
CA GLU A 96 8.34 0.36 8.24
C GLU A 96 8.93 1.67 8.80
N GLU A 97 9.59 2.49 7.96
CA GLU A 97 10.09 3.82 8.34
C GLU A 97 8.96 4.79 8.73
N LEU A 98 7.86 4.77 7.97
CA LEU A 98 6.68 5.57 8.27
C LEU A 98 6.04 5.14 9.60
N ARG A 99 5.97 3.85 9.89
CA ARG A 99 5.47 3.31 11.17
C ARG A 99 6.27 3.86 12.34
N GLU A 100 7.60 3.76 12.28
CA GLU A 100 8.49 4.27 13.33
C GLU A 100 8.37 5.78 13.54
N THR A 101 8.12 6.53 12.46
CA THR A 101 7.91 7.98 12.53
C THR A 101 6.59 8.31 13.25
N ILE A 102 5.51 7.59 12.92
CA ILE A 102 4.20 7.76 13.55
C ILE A 102 4.25 7.40 15.04
N GLU A 103 4.86 6.27 15.39
CA GLU A 103 5.01 5.81 16.77
C GLU A 103 5.80 6.82 17.63
N ARG A 104 6.88 7.39 17.08
CA ARG A 104 7.63 8.47 17.74
C ARG A 104 6.78 9.72 17.97
N GLU A 105 5.96 10.12 16.99
CA GLU A 105 5.08 11.28 17.13
C GLU A 105 3.96 11.05 18.16
N ILE A 106 3.35 9.86 18.18
CA ILE A 106 2.36 9.48 19.20
C ILE A 106 2.98 9.56 20.60
N ASN A 107 4.13 8.93 20.82
CA ASN A 107 4.84 8.97 22.10
C ASN A 107 5.17 10.41 22.54
N PHE A 108 5.59 11.26 21.60
CA PHE A 108 5.85 12.67 21.87
C PHE A 108 4.58 13.42 22.31
N ILE A 109 3.45 13.19 21.64
CA ILE A 109 2.17 13.79 22.01
C ILE A 109 1.76 13.30 23.39
N GLU A 110 1.76 11.99 23.64
CA GLU A 110 1.37 11.39 24.92
C GLU A 110 2.22 11.90 26.09
N ASN A 111 3.53 12.08 25.88
CA ASN A 111 4.40 12.69 26.88
C ASN A 111 4.02 14.15 27.17
N LYS A 112 3.60 14.91 26.16
CA LYS A 112 3.07 16.27 26.34
C LYS A 112 1.68 16.30 27.00
N MET A 113 0.91 15.20 26.93
CA MET A 113 -0.41 15.08 27.56
C MET A 113 -0.36 14.97 29.08
N MET A 114 0.80 14.66 29.67
CA MET A 114 0.94 14.50 31.14
C MET A 114 0.79 15.82 31.94
N GLY A 115 0.55 16.96 31.29
CA GLY A 115 0.30 18.27 31.91
C GLY A 115 -1.19 18.61 32.13
N ILE A 116 -1.48 19.49 33.11
CA ILE A 116 -2.84 19.75 33.66
C ILE A 116 -3.83 20.44 32.68
N ASN A 117 -3.38 20.99 31.55
CA ASN A 117 -4.27 21.60 30.55
C ASN A 117 -4.01 21.03 29.15
N TYR A 118 -4.90 20.16 28.71
CA TYR A 118 -4.74 19.41 27.46
C TYR A 118 -5.49 20.05 26.27
N PRO A 119 -4.80 20.50 25.21
CA PRO A 119 -5.43 20.99 24.01
C PRO A 119 -6.19 19.89 23.26
N LEU A 120 -7.47 20.13 22.93
CA LEU A 120 -8.27 19.23 22.08
C LEU A 120 -7.61 18.93 20.72
N SER A 121 -6.78 19.84 20.20
CA SER A 121 -6.04 19.68 18.96
C SER A 121 -5.02 18.53 19.01
N LEU A 122 -4.31 18.37 20.13
CA LEU A 122 -3.39 17.27 20.33
C LEU A 122 -4.13 15.93 20.41
N LYS A 123 -5.37 15.92 20.93
CA LYS A 123 -6.21 14.71 21.01
C LYS A 123 -6.56 14.20 19.64
N ARG A 124 -7.08 15.10 18.81
CA ARG A 124 -7.44 14.80 17.43
C ARG A 124 -6.22 14.33 16.65
N ARG A 125 -5.10 15.05 16.79
CA ARG A 125 -3.85 14.65 16.13
C ARG A 125 -3.40 13.24 16.53
N ARG A 126 -3.46 12.89 17.81
CA ARG A 126 -3.14 11.53 18.28
C ARG A 126 -4.08 10.49 17.67
N ASP A 127 -5.39 10.75 17.69
CA ASP A 127 -6.38 9.82 17.15
C ASP A 127 -6.20 9.63 15.62
N ASP A 128 -5.86 10.69 14.88
CA ASP A 128 -5.50 10.64 13.46
C ASP A 128 -4.24 9.80 13.22
N LEU A 129 -3.22 9.96 14.06
CA LEU A 129 -1.97 9.18 13.99
C LEU A 129 -2.22 7.70 14.30
N ILE A 130 -3.09 7.37 15.26
CA ILE A 130 -3.46 5.98 15.56
C ILE A 130 -4.20 5.35 14.36
N ALA A 131 -5.12 6.09 13.73
CA ALA A 131 -5.79 5.63 12.53
C ALA A 131 -4.80 5.37 11.38
N LEU A 132 -3.85 6.28 11.17
CA LEU A 132 -2.78 6.11 10.18
C LEU A 132 -1.86 4.93 10.52
N LEU A 133 -1.52 4.74 11.80
CA LEU A 133 -0.69 3.62 12.26
C LEU A 133 -1.36 2.27 11.96
N ASN A 134 -2.67 2.17 12.17
CA ASN A 134 -3.45 0.97 11.86
C ASN A 134 -3.44 0.68 10.35
N ASP A 135 -3.66 1.69 9.51
CA ASP A 135 -3.60 1.57 8.05
C ASP A 135 -2.19 1.13 7.57
N VAL A 136 -1.14 1.77 8.06
CA VAL A 136 0.26 1.40 7.77
C VAL A 136 0.55 -0.04 8.20
N THR A 137 0.09 -0.44 9.39
CA THR A 137 0.28 -1.80 9.91
C THR A 137 -0.39 -2.86 9.04
N ILE A 138 -1.59 -2.59 8.52
CA ILE A 138 -2.28 -3.49 7.60
C ILE A 138 -1.48 -3.61 6.30
N LYS A 139 -1.00 -2.51 5.73
CA LYS A 139 -0.19 -2.51 4.51
C LYS A 139 1.11 -3.29 4.68
N ILE A 140 1.80 -3.14 5.81
CA ILE A 140 2.99 -3.93 6.15
C ILE A 140 2.67 -5.43 6.18
N LYS A 141 1.57 -5.83 6.82
CA LYS A 141 1.15 -7.25 6.86
C LYS A 141 0.89 -7.79 5.45
N VAL A 142 0.16 -7.05 4.63
CA VAL A 142 -0.09 -7.44 3.23
C VAL A 142 1.21 -7.55 2.44
N LEU A 143 2.13 -6.60 2.56
CA LEU A 143 3.43 -6.64 1.87
C LEU A 143 4.26 -7.85 2.28
N LYS A 144 4.31 -8.17 3.57
CA LYS A 144 5.01 -9.38 4.07
C LYS A 144 4.39 -10.66 3.49
N GLU A 145 3.07 -10.73 3.38
CA GLU A 145 2.40 -11.86 2.74
C GLU A 145 2.68 -11.95 1.24
N LEU A 146 2.64 -10.83 0.52
CA LEU A 146 2.99 -10.78 -0.91
C LEU A 146 4.43 -11.25 -1.14
N LEU A 147 5.37 -10.74 -0.33
CA LEU A 147 6.78 -11.14 -0.40
C LEU A 147 6.99 -12.62 -0.03
N ARG A 148 6.14 -13.20 0.82
CA ARG A 148 6.18 -14.63 1.16
C ARG A 148 5.66 -15.51 0.02
N ILE A 149 4.58 -15.09 -0.63
CA ILE A 149 3.89 -15.85 -1.68
C ILE A 149 4.66 -15.82 -3.00
N PHE A 150 5.27 -14.67 -3.31
CA PHE A 150 5.93 -14.44 -4.61
C PHE A 150 7.46 -14.45 -4.54
N LYS A 151 8.03 -15.00 -3.46
CA LYS A 151 9.47 -15.24 -3.34
C LYS A 151 9.94 -16.36 -4.25
#